data_AF-A0A4V1J1R2-F1
#
_entry.id   AF-A0A4V1J1R2-F1
#
_cell.length_a   1.000
_cell.length_b   1.000
_cell.length_c   1.000
_cell.angle_alpha   90.00
_cell.angle_beta   90.00
_cell.angle_gamma   90.00
#
_symmetry.space_group_name_H-M   'P 1'
#
loop_
_entity.id
_entity.type
_entity.pdbx_description
1 polymer ?
#
loop_
_entity_poly.entity_id
_entity_poly.type
_entity_poly.pdbx_seq_one_letter_code
_entity_poly.pdbx_strand_id
1 'polypeptide(L)'
;IEADHLTLDLVQSRLAAVTGIPVDSQRLTTAGGLLCSDGVFGAAAATSGTHAAQRVVYLSLGMRVAGGKGGFGSELRKMGARLAARKATNFDSCRDLNGRRLKTAKRAKAYVVGWSQWMADGVG
;
A
#
# COMPACT_ATOMS: atom_id res chain seq x y z
N ILE A 1 30.86 30.83 23.47
CA ILE A 1 30.76 29.65 22.58
C ILE A 1 29.27 29.39 22.48
N GLU A 2 28.64 30.12 21.58
CA GLU A 2 27.20 30.20 21.41
C GLU A 2 26.76 28.88 20.80
N ALA A 3 25.95 28.11 21.53
CA ALA A 3 25.43 26.86 21.04
C ALA A 3 24.52 27.18 19.86
N ASP A 4 24.98 26.91 18.64
CA ASP A 4 24.11 26.89 17.46
C ASP A 4 22.98 25.90 17.74
N HIS A 5 21.86 26.42 18.22
CA HIS A 5 20.66 25.64 18.48
C HIS A 5 20.12 25.23 17.12
N LEU A 6 20.48 24.03 16.67
CA LEU A 6 19.86 23.39 15.52
C LEU A 6 18.36 23.30 15.78
N THR A 7 17.58 24.18 15.17
CA THR A 7 16.12 24.15 15.17
C THR A 7 15.61 23.56 13.87
N LEU A 8 14.40 22.99 13.91
CA LEU A 8 13.74 22.46 12.74
C LEU A 8 13.57 23.54 11.65
N ASP A 9 13.21 24.76 12.04
CA ASP A 9 13.02 25.90 11.14
C ASP A 9 14.29 26.27 10.38
N LEU A 10 15.45 26.24 11.06
CA LEU A 10 16.73 26.51 10.42
C LEU A 10 17.06 25.43 9.39
N VAL A 11 16.81 24.16 9.72
CA VAL A 11 17.01 23.03 8.80
C VAL A 11 16.09 23.17 7.58
N GLN A 12 14.81 23.47 7.77
CA GLN A 12 13.85 23.65 6.67
C GLN A 12 14.24 24.83 5.76
N SER A 13 14.64 25.95 6.34
CA SER A 13 15.08 27.14 5.59
C SER A 13 16.34 26.86 4.78
N ARG A 14 17.31 26.14 5.36
CA ARG A 14 18.53 25.71 4.65
C ARG A 14 18.20 24.72 3.54
N LEU A 15 17.33 23.75 3.80
CA LEU A 15 16.88 22.82 2.77
C LEU A 15 16.15 23.53 1.63
N ALA A 16 15.36 24.57 1.92
CA ALA A 16 14.72 25.37 0.87
C ALA A 16 15.76 26.05 -0.03
N ALA A 17 16.81 26.62 0.55
CA ALA A 17 17.88 27.27 -0.20
C ALA A 17 18.70 26.27 -1.04
N VAL A 18 18.95 25.07 -0.54
CA VAL A 18 19.77 24.05 -1.22
C VAL A 18 18.98 23.28 -2.27
N THR A 19 17.72 22.95 -2.00
CA THR A 19 16.90 22.07 -2.85
C THR A 19 15.92 22.83 -3.75
N GLY A 20 15.67 24.12 -3.48
CA GLY A 20 14.64 24.92 -4.16
C GLY A 20 13.20 24.57 -3.76
N ILE A 21 12.99 23.66 -2.81
CA ILE A 21 11.65 23.24 -2.36
C ILE A 21 11.19 24.21 -1.25
N PRO A 22 10.07 24.94 -1.43
CA PRO A 22 9.59 25.86 -0.40
C PRO A 22 9.20 25.12 0.87
N VAL A 23 9.38 25.75 2.04
CA VAL A 23 9.17 25.15 3.37
C VAL A 23 7.78 24.51 3.50
N ASP A 24 6.74 25.17 2.99
CA ASP A 24 5.36 24.67 3.03
C ASP A 24 5.15 23.37 2.24
N SER A 25 6.03 23.12 1.26
CA SER A 25 6.05 21.88 0.46
C SER A 25 7.01 20.84 1.00
N GLN A 26 7.76 21.13 2.06
CA GLN A 26 8.68 20.17 2.66
C GLN A 26 7.95 19.23 3.63
N ARG A 27 8.30 17.95 3.56
CA ARG A 27 7.90 16.92 4.51
C ARG A 27 9.16 16.25 5.03
N LEU A 28 9.57 16.62 6.24
CA LEU A 28 10.68 15.97 6.93
C LEU A 28 10.16 14.81 7.77
N THR A 29 10.81 13.65 7.64
CA THR A 29 10.53 12.47 8.46
C THR A 29 11.81 11.89 9.05
N THR A 30 11.71 11.30 10.24
CA THR A 30 12.80 10.51 10.82
C THR A 30 12.98 9.20 10.05
N ALA A 31 14.06 8.47 10.33
CA ALA A 31 14.30 7.14 9.77
C ALA A 31 13.13 6.15 10.00
N GLY A 32 12.34 6.33 11.06
CA GLY A 32 11.15 5.53 11.36
C GLY A 32 9.87 5.99 10.64
N GLY A 33 9.95 7.00 9.77
CA GLY A 33 8.80 7.53 9.02
C GLY A 33 7.90 8.50 9.81
N LEU A 34 8.25 8.83 11.06
CA LEU A 34 7.54 9.83 11.86
C LEU A 34 7.80 11.22 11.31
N LEU A 35 6.75 12.03 11.20
CA LEU A 35 6.86 13.44 10.84
C LEU A 35 7.73 14.17 11.87
N CYS A 36 8.71 14.93 11.39
CA CYS A 36 9.55 15.74 12.25
C CYS A 36 8.79 17.01 12.65
N SER A 37 8.47 17.09 13.94
CA SER A 37 8.12 18.31 14.66
C SER A 37 9.26 18.68 15.61
N ASP A 38 9.22 19.86 16.23
CA ASP A 38 10.31 20.34 17.09
C ASP A 38 10.69 19.36 18.20
N GLY A 39 9.69 18.76 18.87
CA GLY A 39 9.94 17.75 19.91
C GLY A 39 10.57 16.47 19.36
N VAL A 40 10.16 16.03 18.17
CA VAL A 40 10.71 14.82 17.51
C VAL A 40 12.13 15.07 17.01
N PHE A 41 12.39 16.27 16.47
CA PHE A 41 13.71 16.66 16.01
C PHE A 41 14.70 16.77 17.18
N GLY A 42 14.28 17.39 18.29
CA GLY A 42 15.08 17.45 19.51
C GLY A 42 15.40 16.07 20.07
N ALA A 43 14.44 15.15 20.07
CA ALA A 43 14.66 13.76 20.47
C ALA A 43 15.63 13.03 19.52
N ALA A 44 15.47 13.17 18.21
CA ALA A 44 16.37 12.56 17.21
C ALA A 44 17.80 13.11 17.31
N ALA A 45 17.96 14.41 17.58
CA ALA A 45 19.24 15.06 17.87
C ALA A 45 19.84 14.62 19.21
N ALA A 46 18.99 14.31 20.20
CA ALA A 46 19.44 13.80 21.50
C ALA A 46 20.00 12.38 21.40
N THR A 47 19.35 11.49 20.63
CA THR A 47 19.73 10.06 20.49
C THR A 47 20.93 9.83 19.56
N SER A 48 21.32 10.81 18.75
CA SER A 48 22.44 10.70 17.80
C SER A 48 23.79 10.84 18.51
N GLY A 49 24.25 9.73 19.10
CA GLY A 49 25.62 9.50 19.55
C GLY A 49 26.02 10.19 20.87
N THR A 50 26.55 9.40 21.81
CA THR A 50 27.15 9.86 23.06
C THR A 50 28.58 10.41 22.89
N HIS A 51 29.15 10.32 21.68
CA HIS A 51 30.46 10.92 21.38
C HIS A 51 30.29 12.37 20.93
N ALA A 52 30.76 13.29 21.77
CA ALA A 52 30.64 14.75 21.61
C ALA A 52 31.20 15.32 20.30
N ALA A 53 31.88 14.53 19.47
CA ALA A 53 32.56 14.99 18.27
C ALA A 53 31.67 15.07 17.02
N GLN A 54 30.55 14.34 16.92
CA GLN A 54 29.66 14.41 15.74
C GLN A 54 28.26 13.82 16.04
N ARG A 55 27.29 14.69 16.37
CA ARG A 55 25.87 14.32 16.42
C ARG A 55 25.32 14.36 14.99
N VAL A 56 25.06 13.20 14.40
CA VAL A 56 24.49 13.09 13.05
C VAL A 56 23.02 12.67 13.14
N VAL A 57 22.13 13.51 12.63
CA VAL A 57 20.69 13.21 12.54
C VAL A 57 20.33 12.85 11.11
N TYR A 58 19.75 11.68 10.91
CA TYR A 58 19.25 11.24 9.61
C TYR A 58 17.77 11.60 9.45
N LEU A 59 17.49 12.44 8.47
CA LEU A 59 16.13 12.84 8.07
C LEU A 59 15.90 12.51 6.61
N SER A 60 14.67 12.13 6.27
CA SER A 60 14.20 12.02 4.90
C SER A 60 13.39 13.25 4.53
N LEU A 61 13.76 13.88 3.41
CA LEU A 61 13.00 14.98 2.81
C LEU A 61 12.08 14.42 1.72
N GLY A 62 10.78 14.65 1.85
CA GLY A 62 9.78 14.43 0.82
C GLY A 62 9.05 15.72 0.47
N MET A 63 8.35 15.72 -0.67
CA MET A 63 7.51 16.84 -1.09
C MET A 63 6.04 16.60 -0.71
N ARG A 64 5.40 17.63 -0.15
CA ARG A 64 3.95 17.71 -0.02
C ARG A 64 3.39 18.11 -1.37
N VAL A 65 2.59 17.24 -1.95
CA VAL A 65 1.84 17.57 -3.17
C VAL A 65 0.50 18.15 -2.72
N ALA A 66 0.08 19.28 -3.29
CA ALA A 66 -1.22 19.88 -3.02
C ALA A 66 -2.31 18.80 -3.12
N GLY A 67 -3.13 18.72 -2.08
CA GLY A 67 -4.11 17.65 -1.91
C GLY A 67 -5.15 17.65 -3.03
N GLY A 68 -5.21 16.53 -3.75
CA GLY A 68 -6.19 16.21 -4.78
C GLY A 68 -6.03 14.79 -5.32
N LYS A 69 -5.45 13.88 -4.53
CA LYS A 69 -5.03 12.55 -5.00
C LYS A 69 -6.23 11.61 -5.09
N GLY A 70 -7.01 11.74 -6.14
CA GLY A 70 -7.88 10.68 -6.63
C GLY A 70 -7.11 9.48 -7.18
N GLY A 71 -5.92 9.14 -6.68
CA GLY A 71 -5.14 7.98 -7.15
C GLY A 71 -5.74 6.69 -6.60
N PHE A 72 -5.30 6.30 -5.41
CA PHE A 72 -5.71 5.03 -4.79
C PHE A 72 -7.22 4.94 -4.51
N GLY A 73 -7.83 5.99 -3.95
CA GLY A 73 -9.26 5.98 -3.63
C GLY A 73 -10.17 5.90 -4.87
N SER A 74 -9.79 6.54 -5.99
CA SER A 74 -10.57 6.43 -7.23
C SER A 74 -10.35 5.09 -7.93
N GLU A 75 -9.14 4.55 -7.88
CA GLU A 75 -8.84 3.20 -8.35
C GLU A 75 -9.63 2.16 -7.58
N LEU A 76 -9.69 2.27 -6.25
CA LEU A 76 -10.53 1.42 -5.41
C LEU A 76 -12.01 1.56 -5.78
N ARG A 77 -12.51 2.78 -6.02
CA ARG A 77 -13.90 2.99 -6.45
C ARG A 77 -14.17 2.37 -7.82
N LYS A 78 -13.25 2.51 -8.78
CA LYS A 78 -13.34 1.90 -10.12
C LYS A 78 -13.34 0.37 -10.03
N MET A 79 -12.46 -0.21 -9.22
CA MET A 79 -12.38 -1.67 -9.04
C MET A 79 -13.59 -2.20 -8.26
N GLY A 80 -14.02 -1.49 -7.21
CA GLY A 80 -15.23 -1.81 -6.46
C GLY A 80 -16.48 -1.81 -7.32
N ALA A 81 -16.65 -0.80 -8.18
CA ALA A 81 -17.76 -0.74 -9.13
C ALA A 81 -17.74 -1.90 -10.13
N ARG A 82 -16.56 -2.26 -10.67
CA ARG A 82 -16.39 -3.43 -11.56
C ARG A 82 -16.72 -4.73 -10.84
N LEU A 83 -16.29 -4.89 -9.60
CA LEU A 83 -16.55 -6.08 -8.79
C LEU A 83 -18.03 -6.21 -8.45
N ALA A 84 -18.68 -5.10 -8.07
CA ALA A 84 -20.11 -5.06 -7.78
C ALA A 84 -20.98 -5.33 -9.02
N ALA A 85 -20.57 -4.85 -10.19
CA ALA A 85 -21.27 -5.09 -11.45
C ALA A 85 -21.08 -6.52 -12.00
N ARG A 86 -20.02 -7.22 -11.59
CA ARG A 86 -19.73 -8.58 -12.07
C ARG A 86 -20.59 -9.59 -11.32
N LYS A 87 -21.68 -10.04 -11.97
CA LYS A 87 -22.49 -11.16 -11.47
C LYS A 87 -21.63 -12.40 -11.34
N ALA A 88 -21.66 -13.05 -10.18
CA ALA A 88 -20.96 -14.31 -9.97
C ALA A 88 -21.54 -15.38 -10.91
N THR A 89 -20.71 -15.90 -11.82
CA THR A 89 -21.08 -16.98 -12.75
C THR A 89 -20.56 -18.34 -12.30
N ASN A 90 -19.64 -18.36 -11.32
CA ASN A 90 -19.06 -19.57 -10.77
C ASN A 90 -19.68 -19.91 -9.41
N PHE A 91 -20.58 -20.89 -9.41
CA PHE A 91 -21.24 -21.44 -8.22
C PHE A 91 -20.68 -22.80 -7.80
N ASP A 92 -19.52 -23.20 -8.30
CA ASP A 92 -18.97 -24.55 -8.09
C ASP A 92 -18.70 -24.88 -6.62
N SER A 93 -18.49 -23.84 -5.80
CA SER A 93 -18.28 -23.94 -4.35
C SER A 93 -19.58 -24.16 -3.57
N CYS A 94 -20.75 -23.84 -4.14
CA CYS A 94 -22.04 -24.04 -3.49
C CYS A 94 -22.35 -25.53 -3.35
N ARG A 95 -23.20 -25.86 -2.37
CA ARG A 95 -23.73 -27.22 -2.17
C ARG A 95 -25.14 -27.33 -2.73
N ASP A 96 -25.52 -28.54 -3.13
CA ASP A 96 -26.91 -28.92 -3.39
C ASP A 96 -27.64 -29.30 -2.08
N LEU A 97 -28.94 -29.59 -2.19
CA LEU A 97 -29.78 -30.00 -1.05
C LEU A 97 -29.36 -31.34 -0.44
N ASN A 98 -28.58 -32.14 -1.17
CA ASN A 98 -28.01 -33.40 -0.70
C ASN A 98 -26.60 -33.21 -0.09
N GLY A 99 -26.13 -31.96 0.02
CA GLY A 99 -24.85 -31.62 0.65
C GLY A 99 -23.62 -31.79 -0.26
N ARG A 100 -23.78 -32.25 -1.50
CA ARG A 100 -22.68 -32.39 -2.47
C ARG A 100 -22.34 -31.03 -3.08
N ARG A 101 -21.05 -30.74 -3.30
CA ARG A 101 -20.63 -29.53 -4.02
C ARG A 101 -21.09 -29.57 -5.48
N LEU A 102 -21.59 -28.45 -6.00
CA LEU A 102 -22.07 -28.33 -7.39
C LEU A 102 -20.99 -28.71 -8.41
N LYS A 103 -19.71 -28.41 -8.13
CA LYS A 103 -18.58 -28.87 -8.95
C LYS A 103 -18.57 -30.39 -9.15
N THR A 104 -18.77 -31.12 -8.06
CA THR A 104 -18.71 -32.58 -8.07
C THR A 104 -19.90 -33.15 -8.82
N ALA A 105 -21.09 -32.56 -8.66
CA ALA A 105 -22.28 -32.94 -9.41
C ALA A 105 -22.14 -32.68 -10.93
N LYS A 106 -21.64 -31.49 -11.31
CA LYS A 106 -21.34 -31.14 -12.71
C LYS A 106 -20.33 -32.10 -13.34
N ARG A 107 -19.24 -32.43 -12.62
CA ARG A 107 -18.24 -33.40 -13.08
C ARG A 107 -18.85 -34.76 -13.37
N ALA A 108 -19.64 -35.31 -12.45
CA ALA A 108 -20.28 -36.62 -12.68
C ALA A 108 -21.20 -36.61 -13.89
N LYS A 109 -22.00 -35.55 -14.08
CA LYS A 109 -22.83 -35.40 -15.29
C LYS A 109 -21.98 -35.38 -16.56
N ALA A 110 -20.88 -34.61 -16.57
CA ALA A 110 -19.98 -34.54 -17.71
C ALA A 110 -19.33 -35.89 -18.04
N TYR A 111 -18.95 -36.69 -17.02
CA TYR A 111 -18.43 -38.04 -17.24
C TYR A 111 -19.47 -38.94 -17.89
N VAL A 112 -20.71 -38.94 -17.40
CA VAL A 112 -21.79 -39.78 -17.97
C VAL A 112 -22.08 -39.40 -19.42
N VAL A 113 -22.17 -38.10 -19.73
CA VAL A 113 -22.40 -37.62 -21.09
C VAL A 113 -21.22 -37.97 -22.00
N GLY A 114 -19.99 -37.75 -21.55
CA GLY A 114 -18.79 -38.08 -22.33
C GLY A 114 -18.64 -39.58 -22.60
N TRP A 115 -18.98 -40.42 -21.62
CA TRP A 115 -19.01 -41.87 -21.78
C TRP A 115 -20.07 -42.32 -22.78
N SER A 116 -21.28 -41.74 -22.70
CA SER A 116 -22.35 -42.04 -23.64
C SER A 116 -21.98 -41.65 -25.07
N GLN A 117 -21.33 -40.50 -25.25
CA GLN A 117 -20.85 -40.05 -26.55
C GLN A 117 -19.77 -40.98 -27.10
N TRP A 118 -18.78 -41.34 -26.27
CA TRP A 118 -17.70 -42.24 -26.66
C TRP A 118 -18.19 -43.63 -27.09
N MET A 119 -19.24 -44.15 -26.44
CA MET A 119 -19.89 -45.39 -26.87
C MET A 119 -20.64 -45.23 -28.20
N ALA A 120 -21.28 -44.07 -28.44
CA ALA A 120 -21.98 -43.80 -29.70
C ALA A 120 -21.02 -43.63 -30.89
N ASP A 121 -19.82 -43.11 -30.63
CA ASP A 121 -18.77 -42.92 -31.64
C ASP A 121 -18.05 -44.24 -32.01
N GLY A 122 -18.45 -45.38 -31.42
CA GLY A 122 -17.97 -46.71 -31.81
C GLY A 122 -16.52 -47.01 -31.43
N VAL A 123 -15.98 -46.33 -30.41
CA VAL A 123 -14.56 -46.43 -29.99
C VAL A 123 -14.35 -47.50 -28.90
N GLY A 124 -15.40 -48.26 -28.55
CA GLY A 124 -15.39 -49.28 -27.49
C GLY A 124 -15.47 -50.72 -27.95
#